data_AF-A0AAE7NSU0-F1
#
_entry.id   AF-A0AAE7NSU0-F1
#
_cell.length_a   1.000
_cell.length_b   1.000
_cell.length_c   1.000
_cell.angle_alpha   90.00
_cell.angle_beta   90.00
_cell.angle_gamma   90.00
#
_symmetry.space_group_name_H-M   'P 1'
#
loop_
_entity.id
_entity.type
_entity.pdbx_description
1 polymer ?
#
loop_
_entity_poly.entity_id
_entity_poly.type
_entity_poly.pdbx_seq_one_letter_code
_entity_poly.pdbx_strand_id
1 'polypeptide(L)'
;MVKLPWFPIHVGDYLADTGHLSPAQHGAYMLLLLHSWKTGALADDDEQLANITRMTADEWRANRATLLRFFHKDCNEGWRSARLEHERQRAQETSQRRSLAGSKGGTKSAMNRLLKK
;
A
#
# COMPACT_ATOMS: atom_id res chain seq x y z
N MET A 1 -1.65 2.63 14.51
CA MET A 1 -1.35 2.51 13.06
C MET A 1 -0.34 1.39 12.85
N VAL A 2 -0.65 0.37 12.05
CA VAL A 2 0.29 -0.72 11.76
C VAL A 2 1.41 -0.17 10.87
N LYS A 3 2.67 -0.31 11.29
CA LYS A 3 3.81 0.04 10.45
C LYS A 3 3.93 -1.01 9.34
N LEU A 4 3.90 -0.56 8.08
CA LEU A 4 4.11 -1.39 6.89
C LEU A 4 5.53 -1.09 6.36
N PRO A 5 6.56 -1.80 6.85
CA PRO A 5 7.97 -1.44 6.57
C PRO A 5 8.43 -1.79 5.15
N TRP A 6 7.65 -2.58 4.42
CA TRP A 6 7.98 -3.08 3.08
C TRP A 6 6.76 -2.98 2.17
N PHE A 7 6.98 -2.69 0.89
CA PHE A 7 5.95 -2.62 -0.15
C PHE A 7 5.96 -3.92 -0.98
N PRO A 8 4.92 -4.76 -0.91
CA PRO A 8 4.84 -5.97 -1.70
C PRO A 8 4.39 -5.65 -3.14
N ILE A 9 5.17 -6.10 -4.12
CA ILE A 9 4.82 -6.00 -5.53
C ILE A 9 5.12 -7.31 -6.27
N HIS A 10 4.13 -7.78 -7.02
CA HIS A 10 4.29 -8.88 -7.97
C HIS A 10 4.66 -8.30 -9.33
N VAL A 11 5.93 -8.43 -9.72
CA VAL A 11 6.47 -7.79 -10.93
C VAL A 11 5.79 -8.30 -12.20
N GLY A 12 5.49 -9.60 -12.29
CA GLY A 12 4.78 -10.18 -13.43
C GLY A 12 3.41 -9.56 -13.63
N ASP A 13 2.58 -9.56 -12.59
CA ASP A 13 1.25 -8.95 -12.63
C ASP A 13 1.32 -7.44 -12.90
N TYR A 14 2.28 -6.74 -12.29
CA TYR A 14 2.49 -5.32 -12.53
C TYR A 14 2.79 -5.05 -14.00
N LEU A 15 3.75 -5.77 -14.60
CA LEU A 15 4.11 -5.57 -16.01
C LEU A 15 3.00 -6.00 -16.97
N ALA A 16 2.25 -7.07 -16.65
CA ALA A 16 1.10 -7.50 -17.43
C ALA A 16 0.02 -6.40 -17.49
N ASP A 17 -0.30 -5.77 -16.36
CA ASP A 17 -1.33 -4.73 -16.29
C ASP A 17 -0.88 -3.38 -16.85
N THR A 18 0.43 -3.11 -16.83
CA THR A 18 0.98 -1.77 -17.11
C THR A 18 1.79 -1.67 -18.40
N GLY A 19 1.98 -2.76 -19.16
CA GLY A 19 2.88 -2.77 -20.33
C GLY A 19 2.56 -1.78 -21.46
N HIS A 20 1.36 -1.17 -21.45
CA HIS A 20 0.93 -0.15 -22.41
C HIS A 20 1.09 1.29 -21.88
N LEU A 21 1.55 1.47 -20.64
CA LEU A 21 1.79 2.79 -20.07
C LEU A 21 3.07 3.41 -20.63
N SER A 22 3.07 4.73 -20.77
CA SER A 22 4.31 5.47 -21.01
C SER A 22 5.22 5.44 -19.77
N PRO A 23 6.53 5.73 -19.92
CA PRO A 23 7.44 5.78 -18.77
C PRO A 23 6.97 6.74 -17.66
N ALA A 24 6.42 7.89 -18.03
CA ALA A 24 5.87 8.86 -17.07
C ALA A 24 4.63 8.30 -16.35
N GLN A 25 3.74 7.62 -17.07
CA GLN A 25 2.56 6.98 -16.48
C GLN A 25 2.95 5.83 -15.54
N HIS A 26 3.96 5.03 -15.89
CA HIS A 26 4.51 4.02 -14.97
C HIS A 26 5.02 4.65 -13.67
N GLY A 27 5.80 5.74 -13.77
CA GLY A 27 6.29 6.46 -12.60
C GLY A 27 5.16 7.00 -11.73
N ALA A 28 4.19 7.68 -12.34
CA ALA A 28 3.02 8.21 -11.66
C ALA A 28 2.19 7.12 -10.97
N TYR A 29 1.92 6.01 -11.67
CA TYR A 29 1.19 4.89 -11.10
C TYR A 29 1.93 4.27 -9.92
N MET A 30 3.25 4.07 -10.03
CA MET A 30 4.07 3.56 -8.93
C MET A 30 4.00 4.48 -7.70
N LEU A 31 4.07 5.80 -7.89
CA LEU A 31 3.97 6.77 -6.79
C LEU A 31 2.59 6.71 -6.11
N LEU A 32 1.51 6.54 -6.87
CA LEU A 32 0.17 6.34 -6.31
C LEU A 32 0.08 5.04 -5.49
N LEU A 33 0.62 3.94 -6.00
CA LEU A 33 0.66 2.67 -5.26
C LEU A 33 1.45 2.79 -3.95
N LEU A 34 2.62 3.44 -3.98
CA LEU A 34 3.45 3.66 -2.80
C LEU A 34 2.76 4.56 -1.77
N HIS A 35 2.12 5.64 -2.22
CA HIS A 35 1.36 6.52 -1.34
C HIS A 35 0.19 5.76 -0.71
N SER A 36 -0.63 5.10 -1.53
CA SER A 36 -1.76 4.29 -1.08
C SER A 36 -1.30 3.20 -0.12
N TRP A 37 -0.18 2.51 -0.38
CA TRP A 37 0.37 1.53 0.56
C TRP A 37 0.71 2.13 1.92
N LYS A 38 1.16 3.38 1.97
CA LYS A 38 1.50 4.03 3.24
C LYS A 38 0.26 4.55 3.98
N THR A 39 -0.71 5.13 3.28
CA THR A 39 -1.80 5.93 3.88
C THR A 39 -3.16 5.26 3.82
N GLY A 40 -3.37 4.31 2.92
CA GLY A 40 -4.67 3.69 2.64
C GLY A 40 -5.26 4.19 1.33
N ALA A 41 -6.53 4.59 1.36
CA ALA A 41 -7.17 5.19 0.20
C ALA A 41 -6.52 6.52 -0.18
N LEU A 42 -6.50 6.81 -1.47
CA LEU A 42 -6.08 8.12 -1.99
C LEU A 42 -7.29 9.05 -1.95
N ALA A 43 -7.11 10.30 -1.51
CA ALA A 43 -8.19 11.27 -1.57
C ALA A 43 -8.61 11.54 -3.01
N ASP A 44 -9.90 11.84 -3.23
CA ASP A 44 -10.41 12.28 -4.52
C ASP A 44 -10.19 13.80 -4.70
N ASP A 45 -8.92 14.18 -4.67
CA ASP A 45 -8.45 15.56 -4.81
C ASP A 45 -7.38 15.61 -5.91
N ASP A 46 -7.68 16.31 -6.99
CA ASP A 46 -6.81 16.35 -8.17
C ASP A 46 -5.48 17.05 -7.91
N GLU A 47 -5.45 18.07 -7.05
CA GLU A 47 -4.22 18.78 -6.70
C GLU A 47 -3.31 17.86 -5.87
N GLN A 48 -3.87 17.15 -4.90
CA GLN A 48 -3.13 16.20 -4.09
C GLN A 48 -2.59 15.04 -4.94
N LEU A 49 -3.41 14.49 -5.84
CA LEU A 49 -3.01 13.40 -6.71
C LEU A 49 -1.93 13.84 -7.72
N ALA A 50 -2.04 15.04 -8.29
CA ALA A 50 -1.00 15.63 -9.12
C ALA A 50 0.33 15.76 -8.34
N ASN A 51 0.27 16.26 -7.11
CA ASN A 51 1.44 16.39 -6.23
C ASN A 51 2.07 15.01 -5.89
N ILE A 52 1.26 14.00 -5.59
CA ILE A 52 1.74 12.63 -5.31
C ILE A 52 2.46 12.05 -6.52
N THR A 53 1.88 12.22 -7.71
CA THR A 53 2.45 11.74 -8.97
C THR A 53 3.61 12.58 -9.49
N ARG A 54 3.87 13.74 -8.86
CA ARG A 54 4.84 14.76 -9.29
C ARG A 54 4.55 15.30 -10.69
N MET A 55 3.28 15.34 -11.05
CA MET A 55 2.79 15.92 -12.29
C MET A 55 2.34 17.37 -12.05
N THR A 56 2.49 18.21 -13.07
CA THR A 56 1.75 19.47 -13.14
C THR A 56 0.24 19.22 -13.25
N ALA A 57 -0.58 20.24 -13.00
CA ALA A 57 -2.03 20.11 -13.11
C ALA A 57 -2.48 19.67 -14.52
N ASP A 58 -1.82 20.14 -15.58
CA ASP A 58 -2.15 19.80 -16.96
C ASP A 58 -1.73 18.38 -17.31
N GLU A 59 -0.53 17.95 -16.88
CA GLU A 59 -0.09 16.56 -17.02
C GLU A 59 -1.00 15.60 -16.26
N TRP A 60 -1.39 15.94 -15.03
CA TRP A 60 -2.34 15.15 -14.26
C TRP A 60 -3.67 15.05 -15.00
N ARG A 61 -4.25 16.18 -15.45
CA ARG A 61 -5.52 16.18 -16.19
C ARG A 61 -5.47 15.26 -17.42
N ALA A 62 -4.36 15.26 -18.16
CA ALA A 62 -4.16 14.40 -19.32
C ALA A 62 -4.02 12.91 -18.98
N ASN A 63 -3.51 12.56 -17.80
CA ASN A 63 -3.20 11.18 -17.41
C ASN A 63 -4.17 10.58 -16.39
N ARG A 64 -4.99 11.40 -15.72
CA ARG A 64 -5.85 11.03 -14.59
C ARG A 64 -6.71 9.80 -14.90
N ALA A 65 -7.43 9.82 -16.02
CA ALA A 65 -8.33 8.72 -16.39
C ALA A 65 -7.57 7.39 -16.57
N THR A 66 -6.41 7.44 -17.24
CA THR A 66 -5.51 6.29 -17.46
C THR A 66 -4.98 5.74 -16.13
N LEU A 67 -4.61 6.60 -15.18
CA LEU A 67 -4.04 6.18 -13.91
C LEU A 67 -5.10 5.68 -12.93
N LEU A 68 -6.25 6.36 -12.83
CA LEU A 68 -7.29 6.03 -11.87
C LEU A 68 -8.10 4.78 -12.25
N ARG A 69 -8.04 4.30 -13.50
CA ARG A 69 -8.70 3.04 -13.90
C ARG A 69 -8.19 1.80 -13.13
N PHE A 70 -6.98 1.88 -12.56
CA PHE A 70 -6.41 0.82 -11.73
C PHE A 70 -6.92 0.85 -10.29
N PHE A 71 -7.72 1.85 -9.95
CA PHE A 71 -8.33 2.06 -8.65
C PHE A 71 -9.84 2.01 -8.79
N HIS A 72 -10.52 1.66 -7.70
CA HIS A 72 -11.97 1.81 -7.57
C HIS A 72 -12.26 2.96 -6.63
N LYS A 73 -13.26 3.76 -6.98
CA LYS A 73 -13.72 4.86 -6.14
C LYS A 73 -14.68 4.29 -5.09
N ASP A 74 -14.27 4.36 -3.84
CA ASP A 74 -15.14 4.16 -2.69
C ASP A 74 -15.91 5.47 -2.44
N CYS A 75 -17.23 5.38 -2.34
CA CYS A 75 -18.12 6.53 -2.18
C CYS A 75 -17.76 7.44 -1.00
N ASN A 76 -17.14 6.88 0.05
CA ASN A 76 -16.85 7.61 1.29
C ASN A 76 -15.36 7.84 1.56
N GLU A 77 -14.48 7.09 0.90
CA GLU A 77 -13.07 7.00 1.31
C GLU A 77 -12.06 7.33 0.20
N GLY A 78 -12.52 7.62 -1.02
CA GLY A 78 -11.65 7.99 -2.15
C GLY A 78 -11.24 6.78 -3.01
N TRP A 79 -10.03 6.80 -3.57
CA TRP A 79 -9.56 5.77 -4.51
C TRP A 79 -8.79 4.66 -3.81
N ARG A 80 -9.21 3.41 -4.05
CA ARG A 80 -8.62 2.20 -3.44
C ARG A 80 -8.11 1.24 -4.51
N SER A 81 -7.04 0.51 -4.19
CA SER A 81 -6.54 -0.59 -5.02
C SER A 81 -6.84 -1.91 -4.34
N ALA A 82 -7.64 -2.76 -4.97
CA ALA A 82 -8.03 -4.06 -4.39
C ALA A 82 -6.82 -4.94 -4.08
N ARG A 83 -5.80 -4.91 -4.96
CA ARG A 83 -4.53 -5.62 -4.76
C ARG A 83 -3.83 -5.15 -3.49
N LEU A 84 -3.69 -3.83 -3.31
CA LEU A 84 -2.99 -3.30 -2.14
C LEU A 84 -3.75 -3.52 -0.83
N GLU A 85 -5.08 -3.44 -0.85
CA GLU A 85 -5.86 -3.70 0.35
C GLU A 85 -5.73 -5.15 0.83
N HIS A 86 -5.73 -6.11 -0.10
CA HIS A 86 -5.46 -7.51 0.24
C HIS A 86 -4.05 -7.69 0.84
N GLU A 87 -3.03 -7.13 0.19
CA GLU A 87 -1.66 -7.20 0.71
C GLU A 87 -1.52 -6.51 2.08
N ARG A 88 -2.27 -5.42 2.31
CA ARG A 88 -2.28 -4.68 3.57
C ARG A 88 -2.86 -5.53 4.68
N GLN A 89 -4.00 -6.17 4.43
CA GLN A 89 -4.63 -7.10 5.37
C GLN A 89 -3.66 -8.24 5.71
N ARG A 90 -3.04 -8.87 4.70
CA ARG A 90 -2.07 -9.95 4.88
C ARG A 90 -0.86 -9.52 5.73
N ALA A 91 -0.35 -8.31 5.50
CA ALA A 91 0.75 -7.75 6.28
C ALA A 91 0.35 -7.50 7.74
N GLN A 92 -0.87 -6.99 7.97
CA GLN A 92 -1.42 -6.78 9.32
C GLN A 92 -1.58 -8.11 10.06
N GLU A 93 -2.19 -9.12 9.45
CA GLU A 93 -2.36 -10.45 10.03
C GLU A 93 -1.02 -11.10 10.38
N THR A 94 -0.03 -10.97 9.49
CA THR A 94 1.32 -11.51 9.71
C THR A 94 2.01 -10.80 10.88
N SER A 95 1.88 -9.47 10.96
CA SER A 95 2.42 -8.66 12.06
C SER A 95 1.79 -9.07 13.39
N GLN A 96 0.47 -9.19 13.45
CA GLN A 96 -0.26 -9.62 14.64
C GLN A 96 0.16 -11.04 15.08
N ARG A 97 0.22 -12.00 14.14
CA ARG A 97 0.65 -13.37 14.43
C ARG A 97 2.07 -13.42 15.02
N ARG A 98 3.00 -12.64 14.47
CA ARG A 98 4.38 -12.53 14.97
C ARG A 98 4.43 -11.90 16.36
N SER A 99 3.65 -10.85 16.59
CA SER A 99 3.54 -10.20 17.91
C SER A 99 3.04 -11.17 18.98
N LEU A 100 1.96 -11.92 18.69
CA LEU A 100 1.40 -12.92 19.61
C LEU A 100 2.40 -14.05 19.91
N ALA A 101 3.08 -14.57 18.90
CA ALA A 101 4.12 -15.59 19.08
C ALA A 101 5.28 -15.07 19.94
N GLY A 102 5.73 -13.83 19.68
CA GLY A 102 6.76 -13.17 20.48
C GLY A 102 6.37 -12.99 21.94
N SER A 103 5.13 -12.56 22.21
CA SER A 103 4.60 -12.40 23.57
C SER A 103 4.54 -13.74 24.33
N LYS A 104 4.03 -14.80 23.68
CA LYS A 104 3.99 -16.15 24.26
C LYS A 104 5.39 -16.68 24.59
N GLY A 105 6.34 -16.52 23.66
CA GLY A 105 7.73 -16.92 23.85
C GLY A 105 8.41 -16.14 24.99
N GLY A 106 8.20 -14.82 25.05
CA GLY A 106 8.71 -13.96 26.11
C GLY A 106 8.19 -14.36 27.50
N THR A 107 6.88 -14.62 27.59
CA THR A 107 6.23 -15.08 28.84
C THR A 107 6.79 -16.42 29.30
N LYS A 108 6.90 -17.41 28.40
CA LYS A 108 7.49 -18.72 28.71
C LYS A 108 8.94 -18.61 29.15
N SER A 109 9.72 -17.75 28.49
CA SER A 109 11.12 -17.48 28.86
C SER A 109 11.24 -16.84 30.25
N ALA A 110 10.35 -15.89 30.58
CA ALA A 110 10.28 -15.28 31.91
C ALA A 110 9.92 -16.29 33.00
N MET A 111 8.91 -17.13 32.76
CA MET A 111 8.50 -18.19 33.70
C MET A 111 9.63 -19.19 33.95
N ASN A 112 10.33 -19.63 32.91
CA ASN A 112 11.49 -20.52 33.04
C ASN A 112 12.65 -19.91 33.82
N ARG A 113 12.81 -18.58 33.80
CA ARG A 113 13.82 -17.88 34.63
C ARG A 113 13.43 -17.81 36.09
N LEU A 114 12.15 -17.69 36.39
CA LEU A 114 11.62 -17.68 37.76
C LEU A 114 11.72 -19.06 38.42
N LEU A 115 11.40 -20.13 37.69
CA LEU A 115 11.45 -21.52 38.20
C LEU A 115 12.87 -22.07 38.42
N LYS A 116 13.91 -21.37 37.95
CA LYS A 116 15.32 -21.75 38.11
C LYS A 116 16.04 -21.04 39.26
N LYS A 117 15.34 -20.15 39.98
CA LYS A 117 15.80 -19.54 41.22
C LYS A 117 15.19 -20.29 42.41
#